data_AF-A0A2K6V719-F1
#
_entry.id   AF-A0A2K6V719-F1
#
_cell.length_a   1.000
_cell.length_b   1.000
_cell.length_c   1.000
_cell.angle_alpha   90.00
_cell.angle_beta   90.00
_cell.angle_gamma   90.00
#
_symmetry.space_group_name_H-M   'P 1'
#
loop_
_entity.id
_entity.type
_entity.pdbx_description
1 polymer ?
#
loop_
_entity_poly.entity_id
_entity_poly.type
_entity_poly.pdbx_seq_one_letter_code
_entity_poly.pdbx_strand_id
1 'polypeptide(L)' 'MSQDGASQFQEVIRQELELSVKKELEKILTTASSHEFEHTKKDLDGFRKLFHRFLQEKGPSVDWGKIQRPPEDSAG' A
#
# COMPACT_ATOMS: atom_id res chain seq x y z
N MET A 1 -17.75 13.71 20.55
CA MET A 1 -17.05 13.98 19.29
C MET A 1 -17.55 12.99 18.27
N SER A 2 -18.22 13.45 17.20
CA SER A 2 -18.87 12.57 16.23
C SER A 2 -17.85 11.75 15.45
N GLN A 3 -18.14 10.46 15.25
CA GLN A 3 -17.29 9.47 14.56
C GLN A 3 -16.85 9.94 13.15
N ASP A 4 -17.66 10.77 12.49
CA ASP A 4 -17.36 11.44 11.22
C ASP A 4 -16.11 12.33 11.24
N GLY A 5 -15.89 13.09 12.33
CA GLY A 5 -14.75 14.00 12.43
C GLY A 5 -13.42 13.25 12.51
N ALA A 6 -13.39 12.12 13.21
CA ALA A 6 -12.20 11.27 13.30
C ALA A 6 -11.91 10.54 11.97
N SER A 7 -12.93 10.10 11.24
CA SER A 7 -12.78 9.44 9.94
C SER A 7 -12.22 10.40 8.89
N GLN A 8 -12.75 11.63 8.84
CA GLN A 8 -12.30 12.66 7.89
C GLN A 8 -10.86 13.10 8.20
N PHE A 9 -10.50 13.25 9.48
CA PHE A 9 -9.13 13.53 9.89
C PHE A 9 -8.15 12.41 9.50
N GLN A 10 -8.53 11.15 9.70
CA GLN A 10 -7.72 10.01 9.26
C GLN A 10 -7.56 9.95 7.74
N GLU A 11 -8.54 10.39 6.97
CA GLU A 11 -8.42 10.46 5.51
C GLU A 11 -7.44 11.54 5.06
N VAL A 12 -7.50 12.73 5.68
CA VAL A 12 -6.54 13.82 5.42
C VAL A 12 -5.10 13.37 5.72
N ILE A 13 -4.88 12.74 6.87
CA ILE A 13 -3.55 12.21 7.23
C ILE A 13 -3.06 11.19 6.19
N ARG A 14 -3.94 10.28 5.74
CA ARG A 14 -3.56 9.28 4.73
C ARG A 14 -3.15 9.91 3.42
N GLN A 15 -3.89 10.91 2.94
CA GLN A 15 -3.54 11.65 1.73
C GLN A 15 -2.20 12.38 1.88
N GLU A 16 -1.95 12.99 3.05
CA GLU A 16 -0.69 13.67 3.32
C GLU A 16 0.51 12.71 3.33
N LEU A 17 0.37 11.55 3.99
CA LEU A 17 1.38 10.51 3.99
C LEU A 17 1.66 9.97 2.58
N GLU A 18 0.62 9.72 1.79
CA GLU A 18 0.76 9.23 0.41
C GLU A 18 1.48 10.24 -0.48
N LEU A 19 1.14 11.53 -0.36
CA LEU A 19 1.83 12.61 -1.06
C LEU A 19 3.29 12.76 -0.64
N SER A 20 3.57 12.63 0.66
CA SER A 20 4.94 12.69 1.19
C SER A 20 5.80 11.57 0.63
N VAL A 21 5.30 10.33 0.66
CA VAL A 21 6.02 9.17 0.11
C VAL A 21 6.24 9.34 -1.39
N LYS A 22 5.21 9.74 -2.16
CA LYS A 22 5.38 9.99 -3.60
C LYS A 22 6.53 10.95 -3.89
N LYS A 23 6.56 12.10 -3.19
CA LYS A 23 7.63 13.11 -3.36
C LYS A 23 9.01 12.54 -3.04
N GLU A 24 9.12 11.73 -1.99
CA GLU A 24 10.41 11.16 -1.59
C GLU A 24 10.90 10.09 -2.58
N LEU A 25 10.00 9.25 -3.10
CA LEU A 25 10.32 8.28 -4.15
C LEU A 25 10.77 8.99 -5.44
N GLU A 26 10.13 10.09 -5.82
CA GLU A 26 10.56 10.90 -6.96
C GLU A 26 11.99 11.45 -6.76
N LYS A 27 12.34 11.91 -5.56
CA LYS A 27 13.71 12.33 -5.24
C LYS A 27 14.70 11.16 -5.34
N ILE A 28 14.36 9.99 -4.80
CA ILE A 28 15.21 8.80 -4.90
C ILE A 28 15.45 8.44 -6.37
N LEU A 29 14.41 8.52 -7.21
CA LEU A 29 14.53 8.26 -8.64
C LEU A 29 15.51 9.21 -9.35
N THR A 30 15.62 10.47 -8.90
CA THR A 30 16.62 11.41 -9.47
C THR A 30 18.07 11.04 -9.17
N THR A 31 18.31 10.16 -8.19
CA THR A 31 19.66 9.66 -7.86
C THR A 31 20.03 8.41 -8.63
N ALA A 32 19.10 7.81 -9.38
CA ALA A 32 19.35 6.60 -10.15
C ALA A 32 20.23 6.88 -11.38
N SER A 33 21.13 5.95 -11.68
CA SER A 33 21.91 5.99 -12.91
C SER A 33 21.03 5.75 -14.14
N SER A 34 21.40 6.26 -15.31
CA SER A 34 20.58 6.11 -16.53
C SER A 34 20.31 4.65 -16.91
N HIS A 35 21.22 3.73 -16.56
CA HIS A 35 21.08 2.30 -16.84
C HIS A 35 20.11 1.59 -15.89
N GLU A 36 19.91 2.14 -14.69
CA GLU A 36 19.02 1.58 -13.66
C GLU A 36 17.69 2.32 -13.59
N PHE A 37 17.58 3.52 -14.16
CA PHE A 37 16.44 4.42 -14.03
C PHE A 37 15.09 3.74 -14.25
N GLU A 38 14.91 3.01 -15.36
CA GLU A 38 13.64 2.33 -15.65
C GLU A 38 13.34 1.18 -14.67
N HIS A 39 14.38 0.48 -14.22
CA HIS A 39 14.23 -0.59 -13.22
C HIS A 39 13.86 0.00 -11.86
N THR A 40 14.61 0.99 -11.38
CA THR A 40 14.34 1.71 -10.14
C THR A 40 12.96 2.35 -10.16
N LYS A 41 12.55 2.97 -11.26
CA LYS A 41 11.21 3.54 -11.42
C LYS A 41 10.12 2.48 -11.22
N LYS A 42 10.27 1.31 -11.84
CA LYS A 42 9.32 0.19 -11.71
C LYS A 42 9.21 -0.29 -10.25
N ASP A 43 10.34 -0.40 -9.56
CA ASP A 43 10.38 -0.84 -8.17
C ASP A 43 9.73 0.18 -7.23
N LEU A 44 10.05 1.48 -7.40
CA LEU A 44 9.46 2.56 -6.62
C LEU A 44 7.95 2.71 -6.89
N ASP A 45 7.51 2.51 -8.14
CA ASP A 45 6.08 2.45 -8.49
C ASP A 45 5.38 1.24 -7.82
N GLY A 46 6.06 0.09 -7.75
CA GLY A 46 5.60 -1.08 -7.02
C GLY A 46 5.44 -0.80 -5.52
N PHE A 47 6.46 -0.19 -4.90
CA PHE A 47 6.40 0.23 -3.51
C PHE A 47 5.27 1.21 -3.24
N ARG A 48 5.03 2.20 -4.11
CA ARG A 48 3.92 3.16 -3.96
C ARG A 48 2.56 2.46 -3.91
N LYS A 49 2.35 1.44 -4.74
CA LYS A 49 1.10 0.65 -4.74
C LYS A 49 0.91 -0.12 -3.43
N LEU A 50 1.98 -0.71 -2.90
CA LEU A 50 1.94 -1.40 -1.61
C LEU A 50 1.63 -0.43 -0.46
N PHE A 51 2.27 0.75 -0.47
CA PHE A 51 2.04 1.78 0.53
C PHE A 51 0.60 2.33 0.48
N HIS A 52 0.07 2.58 -0.72
CA HIS A 52 -1.34 2.95 -0.91
C HIS A 52 -2.29 1.89 -0.31
N ARG A 53 -2.06 0.62 -0.64
CA ARG A 53 -2.85 -0.50 -0.07
C ARG A 53 -2.74 -0.55 1.46
N PHE A 54 -1.54 -0.37 2.01
CA PHE A 54 -1.30 -0.33 3.45
C PHE A 54 -2.10 0.79 4.15
N LEU A 55 -2.20 1.98 3.54
CA LEU A 55 -3.02 3.08 4.07
C LEU A 55 -4.54 2.83 3.95
N GLN A 56 -4.96 1.98 3.01
CA GLN A 56 -6.38 1.68 2.77
C GLN A 56 -6.87 0.42 3.49
N GLU A 57 -5.99 -0.51 3.85
CA GLU A 57 -6.37 -1.73 4.55
C GLU A 57 -6.97 -1.42 5.93
N LYS A 58 -8.30 -1.46 5.98
CA LYS A 58 -9.09 -1.42 7.22
C LYS A 58 -9.71 -2.79 7.44
N GLY A 59 -9.02 -3.66 8.15
CA GLY A 59 -9.58 -4.94 8.58
C GLY A 59 -8.53 -6.02 8.79
N PRO A 60 -8.89 -7.12 9.49
CA PRO A 60 -7.99 -8.26 9.63
C PRO A 60 -7.70 -8.84 8.25
N SER A 61 -6.42 -9.13 7.96
CA SER A 61 -6.00 -9.73 6.68
C SER A 61 -6.65 -11.10 6.41
N VAL A 62 -7.29 -11.70 7.41
CA VAL A 62 -7.98 -12.99 7.36
C VAL A 62 -9.27 -12.93 8.19
N ASP A 63 -10.39 -13.25 7.55
CA ASP A 63 -11.67 -13.51 8.23
C ASP A 63 -11.70 -14.98 8.66
N TRP A 64 -11.31 -15.23 9.92
CA TRP A 64 -11.21 -16.56 10.50
C TRP A 64 -12.52 -17.38 10.43
N GLY A 65 -13.68 -16.72 10.36
CA GLY A 65 -14.98 -17.38 10.24
C GLY A 65 -15.29 -17.96 8.85
N LYS A 66 -14.49 -17.60 7.82
CA LYS A 66 -14.67 -18.06 6.43
C LYS A 66 -13.65 -19.10 5.98
N ILE A 67 -12.69 -19.45 6.84
CA ILE A 67 -11.70 -20.48 6.52
C ILE A 67 -12.38 -21.85 6.53
N GLN A 68 -12.49 -22.47 5.37
CA GLN A 68 -12.92 -23.86 5.22
C GLN A 68 -11.69 -24.77 5.01
N ARG A 69 -11.81 -26.04 5.41
CA ARG A 69 -10.76 -27.02 5.09
C ARG A 69 -10.63 -27.12 3.56
N PRO A 70 -9.39 -27.22 3.03
CA PRO A 70 -9.21 -27.51 1.61
C PRO A 70 -9.99 -28.77 1.23
N PRO A 71 -10.67 -28.80 0.08
CA PRO A 71 -11.31 -30.03 -0.41
C PRO A 71 -10.24 -31.11 -0.64
N GLU A 72 -10.59 -32.38 -0.38
CA GLU A 72 -9.66 -33.53 -0.39
C GLU A 72 -8.89 -33.72 -1.72
N ASP A 73 -9.35 -33.10 -2.81
CA ASP A 73 -8.73 -33.12 -4.15
C ASP A 73 -7.60 -32.07 -4.33
N SER A 74 -7.36 -31.19 -3.35
CA SER A 74 -6.36 -30.10 -3.48
C SER A 74 -4.91 -30.57 -3.33
N ALA A 75 -4.69 -31.85 -3.03
CA ALA A 75 -3.39 -32.51 -3.02
C ALA A 75 -3.27 -33.39 -4.27
N GLY A 76 -3.12 -32.74 -5.43
CA GLY A 76 -2.79 -33.37 -6.70
C GLY A 76 -1.38 -32.99 -7.14
#